data_AF-A0A432HTB7-F1
#
_entry.id   AF-A0A432HTB7-F1
#
_cell.length_a   1.000
_cell.length_b   1.000
_cell.length_c   1.000
_cell.angle_alpha   90.00
_cell.angle_beta   90.00
_cell.angle_gamma   90.00
#
_symmetry.space_group_name_H-M   'P 1'
#
loop_
_entity.id
_entity.type
_entity.pdbx_description
1 polymer ?
#
loop_
_entity_poly.entity_id
_entity_poly.type
_entity_poly.pdbx_seq_one_letter_code
_entity_poly.pdbx_strand_id
1 'polypeptide(L)'
;MEFPKQIQNFVLHDVMGKWQYKGNELASAHYIRIGSRMDLFIRTIADKTGDQKFEIQLRDSYICGIETLAEALKIAEAVIEENRQFIEG
;
A
#
# COMPACT_ATOMS: atom_id res chain seq x y z
N MET A 1 -2.00 -4.40 12.86
CA MET A 1 -1.43 -5.00 11.62
C MET A 1 0.04 -4.59 11.52
N GLU A 2 0.93 -5.41 10.93
CA GLU A 2 2.35 -5.06 10.79
C GLU A 2 2.74 -4.87 9.31
N PHE A 3 3.04 -3.62 8.94
CA PHE A 3 3.56 -3.27 7.62
C PHE A 3 5.09 -3.40 7.60
N PRO A 4 5.70 -3.96 6.54
CA PRO A 4 7.15 -4.06 6.46
C PRO A 4 7.77 -2.66 6.38
N LYS A 5 8.97 -2.50 6.95
CA LYS A 5 9.71 -1.23 6.92
C LYS A 5 10.18 -0.81 5.53
N GLN A 6 10.23 -1.76 4.59
CA GLN A 6 10.76 -1.54 3.25
C GLN A 6 10.08 -2.50 2.27
N ILE A 7 9.82 -2.00 1.06
CA ILE A 7 9.38 -2.78 -0.10
C ILE A 7 10.28 -2.35 -1.26
N GLN A 8 11.17 -3.24 -1.72
CA GLN A 8 12.17 -2.91 -2.74
C GLN A 8 12.94 -1.61 -2.40
N ASN A 9 12.88 -0.60 -3.25
CA ASN A 9 13.53 0.71 -3.09
C ASN A 9 12.64 1.75 -2.37
N PHE A 10 11.48 1.35 -1.86
CA PHE A 10 10.58 2.20 -1.08
C PHE A 10 10.73 1.91 0.42
N VAL A 11 10.83 2.96 1.22
CA VAL A 11 10.98 2.92 2.67
C VAL A 11 9.68 3.39 3.32
N LEU A 12 9.24 2.69 4.36
CA LEU A 12 8.07 3.07 5.14
C LEU A 12 8.34 4.43 5.81
N HIS A 13 7.57 5.44 5.42
CA HIS A 13 7.66 6.79 5.96
C HIS A 13 6.77 6.97 7.19
N ASP A 14 5.51 6.55 7.07
CA ASP A 14 4.52 6.66 8.13
C ASP A 14 3.42 5.59 7.97
N VAL A 15 2.72 5.30 9.06
CA VAL A 15 1.50 4.50 9.08
C VAL A 15 0.38 5.35 9.64
N MET A 16 -0.46 5.85 8.74
CA MET A 16 -1.65 6.63 9.06
C MET A 16 -2.85 5.71 9.30
N GLY A 17 -3.90 6.24 9.93
CA GLY A 17 -5.16 5.52 10.11
C GLY A 17 -5.19 4.70 11.40
N LYS A 18 -5.92 5.22 12.39
CA LYS A 18 -6.33 4.50 13.61
C LYS A 18 -7.85 4.37 13.67
N TRP A 19 -8.49 4.22 12.50
CA TRP A 19 -9.94 4.22 12.41
C TRP A 19 -10.43 2.78 12.60
N GLN A 20 -11.58 2.61 13.21
CA GLN A 20 -12.21 1.30 13.32
C GLN A 20 -13.55 1.35 12.60
N TYR A 21 -13.79 0.36 11.75
CA TYR A 21 -15.09 0.17 11.11
C TYR A 21 -15.55 -1.26 11.33
N LYS A 22 -16.68 -1.41 12.02
CA LYS A 22 -17.27 -2.73 12.34
C LYS A 22 -16.28 -3.74 12.95
N GLY A 23 -15.36 -3.26 13.78
CA GLY A 23 -14.35 -4.09 14.44
C GLY A 23 -13.04 -4.28 13.65
N ASN A 24 -12.97 -3.81 12.41
CA ASN A 24 -11.76 -3.87 11.58
C ASN A 24 -10.98 -2.56 11.65
N GLU A 25 -9.66 -2.66 11.85
CA GLU A 25 -8.73 -1.53 11.89
C GLU A 25 -8.41 -1.03 10.48
N LEU A 26 -8.76 0.22 10.19
CA LEU A 26 -8.42 0.88 8.94
C LEU A 26 -7.12 1.68 9.08
N ALA A 27 -6.14 1.33 8.26
CA ALA A 27 -4.77 1.80 8.29
C ALA A 27 -4.25 2.04 6.86
N SER A 28 -3.28 2.93 6.73
CA SER A 28 -2.65 3.33 5.47
C SER A 28 -1.15 3.48 5.70
N ALA A 29 -0.38 2.53 5.18
CA ALA A 29 1.06 2.64 5.14
C ALA A 29 1.49 3.51 3.95
N HIS A 30 2.28 4.54 4.23
CA HIS A 30 2.87 5.44 3.24
C HIS A 30 4.34 5.10 3.10
N TYR A 31 4.72 4.72 1.90
CA TYR A 31 6.07 4.39 1.52
C TYR A 31 6.61 5.44 0.54
N ILE A 32 7.83 5.91 0.79
CA ILE A 32 8.52 6.87 -0.07
C ILE A 32 9.75 6.24 -0.67
N ARG A 33 10.07 6.59 -1.91
CA ARG A 33 11.38 6.30 -2.49
C ARG A 33 12.32 7.47 -2.27
N ILE A 34 13.39 7.27 -1.52
CA ILE A 34 14.38 8.33 -1.24
C ILE A 34 14.98 8.84 -2.56
N GLY A 35 14.96 10.15 -2.76
CA GLY A 35 15.45 10.79 -3.99
C GLY A 35 14.47 10.76 -5.17
N SER A 36 13.23 10.30 -4.99
CA SER A 36 12.17 10.35 -5.99
C SER A 36 10.92 11.04 -5.43
N ARG A 37 10.05 11.57 -6.30
CA ARG A 37 8.70 12.06 -5.93
C ARG A 37 7.64 10.94 -5.99
N MET A 38 8.09 9.69 -5.90
CA MET A 38 7.25 8.52 -6.04
C MET A 38 6.82 8.01 -4.68
N ASP A 39 5.51 8.02 -4.47
CA ASP A 39 4.87 7.57 -3.25
C ASP A 39 4.06 6.31 -3.56
N LEU A 40 4.22 5.31 -2.69
CA LEU A 40 3.44 4.08 -2.68
C LEU A 40 2.60 4.07 -1.41
N PHE A 41 1.31 3.79 -1.55
CA PHE A 41 0.44 3.55 -0.41
C PHE A 41 -0.09 2.13 -0.43
N ILE A 42 -0.11 1.49 0.75
CA ILE A 42 -0.87 0.26 0.98
C ILE A 42 -1.88 0.56 2.07
N ARG A 43 -3.17 0.49 1.73
CA ARG A 43 -4.27 0.90 2.60
C ARG A 43 -5.23 -0.23 2.82
N THR A 44 -5.86 -0.24 3.98
CA THR A 44 -7.05 -1.06 4.19
C THR A 44 -8.31 -0.23 3.92
N ILE A 45 -9.23 -0.85 3.22
CA ILE A 45 -10.56 -0.34 2.92
C ILE A 45 -11.58 -1.34 3.48
N ALA A 46 -12.74 -0.88 3.91
CA ALA A 46 -13.84 -1.75 4.27
C ALA A 46 -15.02 -1.48 3.35
N ASP A 47 -15.69 -2.54 2.92
CA ASP A 47 -16.94 -2.40 2.19
C ASP A 47 -18.14 -2.16 3.12
N LYS A 48 -19.36 -2.19 2.57
CA LYS A 48 -20.59 -1.98 3.34
C LYS A 48 -20.88 -3.12 4.33
N THR A 49 -20.40 -4.34 4.10
CA THR A 49 -20.58 -5.45 5.05
C THR A 49 -19.62 -5.29 6.23
N GLY A 50 -18.48 -4.64 5.99
CA GLY A 50 -17.39 -4.48 6.94
C GLY A 50 -16.16 -5.29 6.55
N ASP A 51 -16.22 -6.04 5.45
CA ASP A 51 -15.13 -6.90 5.02
C ASP A 51 -13.93 -6.04 4.63
N GLN A 52 -12.81 -6.30 5.30
CA GLN A 52 -11.57 -5.57 5.11
C GLN A 52 -10.87 -6.09 3.85
N LYS A 53 -10.49 -5.17 2.98
CA LYS A 53 -9.65 -5.41 1.81
C LYS A 53 -8.48 -4.44 1.78
N PHE A 54 -7.56 -4.68 0.88
CA PHE A 54 -6.39 -3.85 0.64
C PHE A 54 -6.49 -3.13 -0.70
N GLU A 55 -5.87 -1.96 -0.73
CA GLU A 55 -5.66 -1.14 -1.90
C GLU A 55 -4.18 -0.76 -1.96
N ILE A 56 -3.62 -0.84 -3.16
CA ILE A 56 -2.30 -0.30 -3.47
C ILE A 56 -2.49 0.93 -4.34
N GLN A 57 -1.88 2.05 -3.97
CA GLN A 57 -1.86 3.25 -4.80
C GLN A 57 -0.41 3.62 -5.13
N LEU A 58 -0.15 3.89 -6.41
CA LEU A 58 1.11 4.43 -6.92
C LEU A 58 0.79 5.62 -7.83
N ARG A 59 1.13 6.84 -7.40
CA ARG A 59 0.68 8.11 -8.03
C ARG A 59 -0.85 8.15 -8.22
N ASP A 60 -1.30 8.29 -9.47
CA ASP A 60 -2.72 8.42 -9.85
C ASP A 60 -3.38 7.07 -10.15
N SER A 61 -2.63 5.97 -10.05
CA SER A 61 -3.11 4.62 -10.31
C SER A 61 -3.33 3.85 -9.01
N TYR A 62 -4.35 3.00 -8.98
CA TYR A 62 -4.64 2.14 -7.84
C TYR A 62 -5.09 0.73 -8.26
N ILE A 63 -4.78 -0.24 -7.40
CA ILE A 63 -5.24 -1.63 -7.48
C ILE A 63 -6.00 -1.90 -6.19
N CYS A 64 -7.28 -2.26 -6.29
CA CYS A 64 -8.16 -2.46 -5.14
C CYS A 64 -8.75 -3.86 -5.09
N GLY A 65 -9.33 -4.21 -3.94
CA GLY A 65 -10.02 -5.49 -3.76
C GLY A 65 -9.11 -6.65 -3.37
N ILE A 66 -7.89 -6.37 -2.93
CA ILE A 66 -6.90 -7.36 -2.52
C ILE A 66 -7.28 -7.93 -1.15
N GLU A 67 -7.27 -9.24 -0.96
CA GLU A 67 -7.85 -9.84 0.25
C GLU A 67 -6.90 -9.80 1.45
N THR A 68 -5.59 -9.87 1.20
CA THR A 68 -4.59 -10.01 2.27
C THR A 68 -3.45 -9.02 2.11
N LEU A 69 -2.84 -8.64 3.24
CA LEU A 69 -1.64 -7.83 3.24
C LEU A 69 -0.50 -8.52 2.46
N ALA A 70 -0.34 -9.83 2.63
CA ALA A 70 0.72 -10.59 1.96
C ALA A 70 0.60 -10.53 0.44
N GLU A 71 -0.63 -10.60 -0.09
CA GLU A 71 -0.90 -10.41 -1.50
C GLU A 71 -0.65 -8.98 -1.94
N ALA A 72 -1.08 -7.98 -1.14
CA ALA A 72 -0.82 -6.58 -1.45
C ALA A 72 0.68 -6.27 -1.55
N LEU A 73 1.50 -6.87 -0.67
CA LEU A 73 2.96 -6.73 -0.71
C LEU A 73 3.55 -7.35 -1.98
N LYS A 74 3.12 -8.56 -2.36
CA LYS A 74 3.59 -9.21 -3.61
C LYS A 74 3.22 -8.41 -4.85
N ILE A 75 1.99 -7.89 -4.91
CA ILE A 75 1.54 -7.03 -6.02
C ILE A 75 2.36 -5.74 -6.05
N ALA A 76 2.61 -5.11 -4.90
CA ALA A 76 3.44 -3.90 -4.83
C ALA A 76 4.86 -4.15 -5.35
N GLU A 77 5.48 -5.26 -4.95
CA GLU A 77 6.80 -5.67 -5.47
C GLU A 77 6.78 -5.87 -6.99
N ALA A 78 5.78 -6.58 -7.52
CA ALA A 78 5.64 -6.82 -8.96
C ALA A 78 5.41 -5.51 -9.74
N VAL A 79 4.55 -4.63 -9.25
CA VAL A 79 4.29 -3.32 -9.88
C VAL A 79 5.56 -2.47 -9.92
N ILE A 80 6.36 -2.46 -8.85
CA ILE A 80 7.64 -1.74 -8.81
C ILE A 80 8.61 -2.32 -9.83
N GLU A 81 8.70 -3.65 -9.92
CA GLU A 81 9.59 -4.34 -10.85
C GLU A 81 9.22 -4.06 -12.31
N GLU A 82 7.94 -4.22 -12.66
CA GLU A 82 7.41 -4.03 -14.01
C GLU A 82 7.51 -2.57 -14.48
N ASN A 83 7.40 -1.62 -13.55
CA ASN A 83 7.43 -0.18 -13.86
C ASN A 83 8.77 0.47 -13.52
N ARG A 84 9.83 -0.33 -13.31
CA ARG A 84 11.16 0.15 -12.87
C ARG A 84 11.62 1.37 -13.69
N GLN A 85 11.49 1.33 -15.02
CA GLN A 85 11.95 2.42 -15.90
C GLN A 85 11.21 3.75 -15.67
N PHE A 86 9.91 3.71 -15.35
CA PHE A 86 9.10 4.90 -15.05
C PHE A 86 9.30 5.42 -13.62
N ILE A 87 9.74 4.52 -12.74
CA ILE A 87 10.04 4.84 -11.35
C ILE A 87 11.44 5.44 -11.25
N GLU A 88 12.42 4.89 -11.98
CA GLU A 88 13.83 5.29 -11.97
C GLU A 88 14.16 6.55 -12.78
N GLY A 89 13.37 6.85 -13.81
CA GLY A 89 13.56 8.03 -14.67
C GLY A 89 12.98 9.34 -14.13
#